data_AF-A0A9C8M1W6-F1
#
_entry.id   AF-A0A9C8M1W6-F1
#
_cell.length_a   1.000
_cell.length_b   1.000
_cell.length_c   1.000
_cell.angle_alpha   90.00
_cell.angle_beta   90.00
_cell.angle_gamma   90.00
#
_symmetry.space_group_name_H-M   'P 1'
#
loop_
_entity.id
_entity.type
_entity.pdbx_description
1 polymer ?
#
loop_
_entity_poly.entity_id
_entity_poly.type
_entity_poly.pdbx_seq_one_letter_code
_entity_poly.pdbx_strand_id
1 'polypeptide(L)'
;MKNYLHPTMTSKAPDCDLHPWFRDPVRAKAVLDACIDGNRSKGVLQIRVVHGKGKGDFRNLIHSHLSKHPDVEGFTPCDPLHGGSGATWVHLVEDPAHPAAAPVKKTQQSTLPPYARWLLYAVAFACLNFLMPVYLAFALAVAIAIIGETKFDRKT
;
A
#
# COMPACT_ATOMS: atom_id res chain seq x y z
N MET A 1 24.49 -3.71 -20.14
CA MET A 1 23.96 -4.04 -18.80
C MET A 1 22.57 -3.45 -18.69
N LYS A 2 21.52 -4.27 -18.53
CA LYS A 2 20.15 -3.78 -18.41
C LYS A 2 20.00 -3.12 -17.03
N ASN A 3 19.61 -1.84 -17.01
CA ASN A 3 19.30 -1.12 -15.77
C ASN A 3 17.93 -1.57 -15.31
N TYR A 4 17.91 -2.62 -14.49
CA TYR A 4 16.72 -3.05 -13.81
C TYR A 4 16.33 -1.98 -12.78
N LEU A 5 15.38 -1.13 -13.16
CA LEU A 5 14.80 -0.14 -12.25
C LEU A 5 14.16 -0.89 -11.08
N HIS A 6 14.58 -0.59 -9.85
CA HIS A 6 13.84 -1.03 -8.68
C HIS A 6 12.41 -0.46 -8.79
N PRO A 7 11.36 -1.25 -8.51
CA PRO A 7 10.00 -0.84 -8.74
C PRO A 7 9.67 0.21 -7.69
N THR A 8 9.86 1.47 -8.04
CA THR A 8 9.10 2.53 -7.41
C THR A 8 7.66 2.31 -7.88
N MET A 9 6.71 2.07 -6.97
CA MET A 9 5.26 2.35 -7.11
C MET A 9 4.26 1.19 -7.01
N THR A 10 4.68 0.00 -6.55
CA THR A 10 3.77 -0.86 -5.77
C THR A 10 4.34 -0.95 -4.36
N SER A 11 3.48 -1.01 -3.33
CA SER A 11 3.91 -1.18 -1.94
C SER A 11 4.69 -2.49 -1.82
N LYS A 12 6.02 -2.42 -1.94
CA LYS A 12 6.96 -3.55 -1.85
C LYS A 12 6.78 -4.57 -3.00
N ALA A 13 7.90 -4.97 -3.61
CA ALA A 13 7.90 -6.13 -4.50
C ALA A 13 7.49 -7.40 -3.73
N PRO A 14 6.80 -8.37 -4.35
CA PRO A 14 6.40 -9.58 -3.66
C PRO A 14 7.61 -10.37 -3.16
N ASP A 15 7.52 -10.80 -1.91
CA ASP A 15 8.56 -11.54 -1.22
C ASP A 15 8.39 -13.04 -1.42
N CYS A 16 9.49 -13.68 -1.76
CA CYS A 16 9.64 -15.12 -1.84
C CYS A 16 10.56 -15.57 -0.70
N ASP A 17 9.97 -15.92 0.45
CA ASP A 17 10.77 -16.30 1.62
C ASP A 17 11.14 -17.79 1.59
N LEU A 18 12.42 -18.04 1.29
CA LEU A 18 13.03 -19.36 1.27
C LEU A 18 13.83 -19.64 2.55
N HIS A 19 13.98 -18.67 3.45
CA HIS A 19 14.72 -18.85 4.70
C HIS A 19 14.26 -20.08 5.51
N PRO A 20 12.94 -20.40 5.63
CA PRO A 20 12.50 -21.58 6.38
C PRO A 20 13.06 -22.90 5.85
N TRP A 21 13.40 -22.98 4.56
CA TRP A 21 13.78 -24.21 3.87
C TRP A 21 15.28 -24.39 3.68
N PHE A 22 16.12 -23.66 4.42
CA PHE A 22 17.58 -23.76 4.29
C PHE A 22 18.14 -25.17 4.55
N ARG A 23 17.42 -26.02 5.31
CA ARG A 23 17.78 -27.42 5.59
C ARG A 23 17.25 -28.41 4.57
N ASP A 24 16.39 -27.98 3.66
CA ASP A 24 15.77 -28.81 2.64
C ASP A 24 15.90 -28.11 1.26
N PRO A 25 17.05 -28.28 0.59
CA PRO A 25 17.31 -27.60 -0.68
C PRO A 25 16.38 -28.03 -1.82
N VAL A 26 15.83 -29.24 -1.75
CA VAL A 26 14.90 -29.75 -2.76
C VAL A 26 13.58 -29.00 -2.63
N ARG A 27 13.05 -28.90 -1.41
CA ARG A 27 11.84 -28.11 -1.13
C ARG A 27 12.04 -26.62 -1.41
N ALA A 28 13.21 -26.07 -1.08
CA ALA A 28 13.52 -24.67 -1.37
C ALA A 28 13.42 -24.35 -2.87
N LYS A 29 13.95 -25.22 -3.74
CA LYS A 29 13.85 -25.08 -5.19
C LYS A 29 12.40 -25.17 -5.67
N ALA A 30 11.66 -26.18 -5.22
CA ALA A 30 10.25 -26.34 -5.59
C ALA A 30 9.39 -25.12 -5.18
N VAL A 31 9.66 -24.55 -4.00
CA VAL A 31 8.97 -23.34 -3.52
C VAL A 31 9.37 -22.13 -4.36
N LEU A 32 10.65 -22.01 -4.74
CA LEU A 32 11.11 -20.94 -5.63
C LEU A 32 10.46 -21.03 -7.01
N ASP A 33 10.35 -22.22 -7.60
CA ASP A 33 9.73 -22.43 -8.91
C ASP A 33 8.24 -22.03 -8.87
N ALA A 34 7.50 -22.54 -7.88
CA ALA A 34 6.09 -22.18 -7.68
C ALA A 34 5.89 -20.66 -7.46
N CYS A 35 6.86 -20.02 -6.83
CA CYS A 35 6.85 -18.58 -6.59
C CYS A 35 7.12 -17.78 -7.88
N ILE A 36 8.05 -18.24 -8.72
CA ILE A 36 8.31 -17.66 -10.04
C ILE A 36 7.05 -17.78 -10.91
N ASP A 37 6.50 -18.98 -11.03
CA ASP A 37 5.31 -19.26 -11.85
C ASP A 37 4.10 -18.45 -11.36
N GLY A 38 3.88 -18.41 -10.05
CA GLY A 38 2.77 -17.69 -9.43
C GLY A 38 2.85 -16.17 -9.57
N ASN A 39 4.05 -15.60 -9.73
CA ASN A 39 4.22 -14.17 -9.99
C ASN A 39 4.19 -13.84 -11.49
N ARG A 40 4.82 -14.69 -12.31
CA ARG A 40 4.83 -14.56 -13.77
C ARG A 40 3.42 -14.61 -14.35
N SER A 41 2.61 -15.58 -13.91
CA SER A 41 1.18 -15.68 -14.30
C SER A 41 0.32 -14.49 -13.86
N LYS A 42 0.78 -13.68 -12.91
CA LYS A 42 0.12 -12.44 -12.47
C LYS A 42 0.67 -11.20 -13.16
N GLY A 43 1.68 -11.35 -14.02
CA GLY A 43 2.37 -10.25 -14.70
C GLY A 43 3.29 -9.48 -13.78
N VAL A 44 3.71 -10.08 -12.66
CA VAL A 44 4.70 -9.52 -11.74
C VAL A 44 6.07 -10.02 -12.15
N LEU A 45 6.83 -9.16 -12.84
CA LEU A 45 8.12 -9.54 -13.43
C LEU A 45 9.33 -9.29 -12.54
N GLN A 46 9.11 -8.79 -11.32
CA GLN A 46 10.19 -8.58 -10.36
C GLN A 46 9.79 -9.08 -8.99
N ILE A 47 10.60 -10.00 -8.46
CA ILE A 47 10.36 -10.63 -7.16
C ILE A 47 11.60 -10.47 -6.28
N ARG A 48 11.38 -10.47 -4.96
CA ARG A 48 12.47 -10.48 -3.98
C ARG A 48 12.59 -11.86 -3.36
N VAL A 49 13.71 -12.54 -3.61
CA VAL A 49 13.98 -13.85 -3.03
C VAL A 49 14.79 -13.69 -1.76
N VAL A 50 14.18 -14.01 -0.61
CA VAL A 50 14.81 -13.95 0.70
C VAL A 50 15.35 -15.33 1.05
N HIS A 51 16.67 -15.46 1.12
CA HIS A 51 17.33 -16.72 1.49
C HIS A 51 18.04 -16.63 2.85
N GLY A 52 18.10 -15.45 3.46
CA GLY A 52 18.82 -15.21 4.70
C GLY A 52 20.34 -15.08 4.48
N LYS A 53 21.03 -14.47 5.45
CA LYS A 53 22.46 -14.11 5.31
C LYS A 53 23.37 -15.35 5.33
N GLY A 54 23.18 -16.23 6.32
CA GLY A 54 23.92 -17.50 6.46
C GLY A 54 25.44 -17.38 6.22
N LYS A 55 26.06 -18.49 5.80
CA LYS A 55 27.44 -18.54 5.30
C LYS A 55 27.55 -18.26 3.78
N GLY A 56 26.41 -18.12 3.10
CA GLY A 56 26.34 -17.94 1.65
C GLY A 56 26.11 -19.22 0.84
N ASP A 57 26.22 -20.41 1.43
CA ASP A 57 25.99 -21.68 0.72
C ASP A 57 24.59 -21.76 0.13
N PHE A 58 23.58 -21.39 0.92
CA PHE A 58 22.19 -21.39 0.47
C PHE A 58 21.94 -20.33 -0.61
N ARG A 59 22.54 -19.14 -0.50
CA ARG A 59 22.53 -18.13 -1.57
C ARG A 59 23.10 -18.71 -2.87
N ASN A 60 24.26 -19.35 -2.79
CA ASN A 60 24.94 -19.91 -3.97
C ASN A 60 24.09 -21.03 -4.62
N LEU A 61 23.41 -21.84 -3.81
CA LEU A 61 22.47 -22.85 -4.28
C LEU A 61 21.29 -22.21 -5.03
N ILE A 62 20.68 -21.18 -4.46
CA ILE A 62 19.58 -20.45 -5.10
C ILE A 62 20.06 -19.76 -6.38
N HIS A 63 21.21 -19.11 -6.37
CA HIS A 63 21.78 -18.46 -7.57
C HIS A 63 22.10 -19.46 -8.68
N SER A 64 22.59 -20.65 -8.34
CA SER A 64 22.85 -21.75 -9.28
C SER A 64 21.56 -22.32 -9.89
N HIS A 65 20.46 -22.29 -9.14
CA HIS A 65 19.14 -22.68 -9.62
C HIS A 65 18.57 -21.61 -10.56
N LEU A 66 18.58 -20.34 -10.13
CA LEU A 66 18.08 -19.21 -10.89
C LEU A 66 18.82 -19.02 -12.23
N SER A 67 20.13 -19.27 -12.28
CA SER A 67 20.91 -19.13 -13.51
C SER A 67 20.56 -20.16 -14.59
N LYS A 68 19.89 -21.25 -14.22
CA LYS A 68 19.44 -22.31 -15.13
C LYS A 68 17.94 -22.22 -15.42
N HIS A 69 17.21 -21.34 -14.73
CA HIS A 69 15.76 -21.28 -14.82
C HIS A 69 15.35 -20.54 -16.11
N PRO A 70 14.50 -21.13 -16.97
CA PRO A 70 14.16 -20.58 -18.28
C PRO A 70 13.41 -19.24 -18.20
N ASP A 71 12.58 -19.06 -17.18
CA ASP A 71 11.77 -17.86 -17.00
C ASP A 71 12.48 -16.70 -16.27
N VAL A 72 13.77 -16.83 -15.96
CA VAL A 72 14.55 -15.80 -15.28
C VAL A 72 15.42 -15.05 -16.29
N GLU A 73 15.21 -13.74 -16.39
CA GLU A 73 16.00 -12.86 -17.25
C GLU A 73 17.34 -12.50 -16.60
N GLY A 74 17.33 -12.32 -15.28
CA GLY A 74 18.52 -11.98 -14.52
C GLY A 74 18.25 -11.77 -13.05
N PHE A 75 19.31 -11.71 -12.26
CA PHE A 75 19.22 -11.49 -10.82
C PHE A 75 20.41 -10.70 -10.29
N THR A 76 20.18 -9.93 -9.24
CA THR A 76 21.20 -9.13 -8.56
C THR A 76 21.00 -9.17 -7.05
N PRO A 77 22.05 -9.07 -6.23
CA PRO A 77 21.90 -8.92 -4.78
C PRO A 77 21.02 -7.72 -4.44
N CYS A 78 20.26 -7.82 -3.34
CA CYS A 78 19.53 -6.67 -2.83
C CYS A 78 20.47 -5.65 -2.20
N ASP A 79 20.05 -4.39 -2.23
CA ASP A 79 20.67 -3.31 -1.47
C ASP A 79 20.40 -3.48 0.05
N PRO A 80 21.13 -2.76 0.93
CA PRO A 80 21.04 -2.93 2.38
C PRO A 80 19.63 -2.72 2.95
N LEU A 81 18.80 -1.87 2.35
CA LEU A 81 17.44 -1.60 2.82
C LEU A 81 16.47 -2.76 2.51
N HIS A 82 16.77 -3.52 1.45
CA HIS A 82 15.94 -4.63 1.00
C HIS A 82 16.45 -6.01 1.43
N GLY A 83 17.42 -6.08 2.35
CA GLY A 83 17.92 -7.33 2.93
C GLY A 83 19.39 -7.62 2.61
N GLY A 84 20.03 -6.81 1.78
CA GLY A 84 21.46 -6.89 1.49
C GLY A 84 21.86 -8.29 0.99
N SER A 85 22.92 -8.83 1.58
CA SER A 85 23.42 -10.18 1.29
C SER A 85 22.47 -11.32 1.64
N GLY A 86 21.34 -11.06 2.32
CA GLY A 86 20.34 -12.06 2.66
C GLY A 86 19.16 -12.14 1.69
N ALA A 87 19.15 -11.31 0.65
CA ALA A 87 18.10 -11.29 -0.36
C ALA A 87 18.66 -11.01 -1.76
N THR A 88 17.92 -11.45 -2.77
CA THR A 88 18.26 -11.30 -4.19
C THR A 88 17.05 -10.78 -4.96
N TRP A 89 17.25 -9.75 -5.77
CA TRP A 89 16.31 -9.29 -6.77
C TRP A 89 16.34 -10.22 -7.98
N VAL A 90 15.18 -10.70 -8.40
CA VAL A 90 15.04 -11.57 -9.57
C VAL A 90 14.08 -10.94 -10.56
N HIS A 91 14.50 -10.91 -11.82
CA HIS A 91 13.74 -10.41 -12.96
C HIS A 91 13.28 -11.57 -13.81
N LEU A 92 11.98 -11.60 -14.10
CA LEU A 92 11.33 -12.66 -14.83
C LEU A 92 11.05 -12.22 -16.27
N VAL A 93 11.10 -13.18 -17.19
CA VAL A 93 10.68 -12.98 -18.57
C VAL A 93 9.15 -12.85 -18.61
N GLU A 94 8.69 -11.83 -19.32
CA GLU A 94 7.26 -11.60 -19.53
C GLU A 94 6.57 -12.81 -20.16
N ASP A 95 5.37 -13.14 -19.68
CA ASP A 95 4.53 -14.12 -20.34
C ASP A 95 3.67 -13.41 -21.40
N PRO A 96 3.82 -13.72 -22.71
CA PRO A 96 2.99 -13.12 -23.74
C PRO A 96 1.48 -13.40 -23.55
N ALA A 97 1.11 -14.45 -22.80
CA ALA A 97 -0.28 -14.75 -22.48
C ALA A 97 -0.85 -13.85 -21.37
N HIS A 98 0.01 -13.30 -20.51
CA HIS A 98 -0.37 -12.39 -19.45
C HIS A 98 0.65 -11.24 -19.40
N PRO A 99 0.49 -10.24 -20.29
CA PRO A 99 1.43 -9.13 -20.37
C PRO A 99 1.57 -8.47 -18.99
N ALA A 100 2.79 -8.03 -18.68
CA ALA A 100 3.15 -7.35 -17.46
C ALA A 100 2.04 -6.37 -17.12
N ALA A 101 1.54 -6.44 -15.87
CA ALA A 101 0.46 -5.60 -15.43
C ALA A 101 0.74 -4.17 -15.91
N ALA A 102 -0.10 -3.67 -16.84
CA ALA A 102 0.14 -2.45 -17.59
C ALA A 102 0.67 -1.37 -16.63
N PRO A 103 1.67 -0.56 -17.02
CA PRO A 103 2.33 0.36 -16.10
C PRO A 103 1.24 1.12 -15.37
N VAL A 104 1.10 0.83 -14.07
CA VAL A 104 0.08 1.45 -13.24
C VAL A 104 0.42 2.92 -13.33
N LYS A 105 -0.38 3.68 -14.11
CA LYS A 105 -0.32 5.13 -14.08
C LYS A 105 -0.43 5.45 -12.61
N LYS A 106 0.62 6.08 -12.07
CA LYS A 106 0.67 6.51 -10.67
C LYS A 106 -0.62 7.29 -10.44
N THR A 107 -1.66 6.63 -9.94
CA THR A 107 -2.90 7.32 -9.60
C THR A 107 -2.44 8.23 -8.49
N GLN A 108 -2.38 9.54 -8.78
CA GLN A 108 -2.06 10.54 -7.79
C GLN A 108 -2.97 10.23 -6.61
N GLN A 109 -2.35 9.67 -5.57
CA GLN A 109 -3.03 9.22 -4.39
C GLN A 109 -3.67 10.48 -3.87
N SER A 110 -4.99 10.60 -4.00
CA SER A 110 -5.75 11.77 -3.61
C SER A 110 -5.75 11.80 -2.08
N THR A 111 -4.61 12.13 -1.50
CA THR A 111 -4.47 12.39 -0.08
C THR A 111 -5.24 13.66 0.14
N LEU A 112 -6.40 13.57 0.81
CA LEU A 112 -7.00 14.75 1.42
C LEU A 112 -5.87 15.48 2.16
N PRO A 113 -5.67 16.79 1.93
CA PRO A 113 -4.57 17.50 2.54
C PRO A 113 -4.65 17.37 4.07
N PRO A 114 -3.52 17.38 4.79
CA PRO A 114 -3.49 17.14 6.24
C PRO A 114 -4.38 18.10 7.04
N TYR A 115 -4.72 19.27 6.45
CA TYR A 115 -5.63 20.26 7.01
C TYR A 115 -7.12 20.00 6.76
N ALA A 116 -7.51 19.05 5.91
CA ALA A 116 -8.92 18.81 5.56
C ALA A 116 -9.77 18.43 6.79
N ARG A 117 -9.18 17.68 7.72
CA ARG A 117 -9.82 17.35 9.00
C ARG A 117 -9.99 18.59 9.90
N TRP A 118 -9.03 19.51 9.87
CA TRP A 118 -9.09 20.78 10.60
C TRP A 118 -10.12 21.73 10.00
N LEU A 119 -10.31 21.75 8.68
CA LEU A 119 -11.36 22.53 8.02
C LEU A 119 -12.77 22.07 8.43
N LEU A 120 -13.01 20.75 8.52
CA LEU A 120 -14.28 20.22 9.01
C LEU A 120 -14.56 20.64 10.45
N TYR A 121 -13.54 20.60 11.33
CA TYR A 121 -13.67 21.09 12.70
C TYR A 121 -13.91 22.61 12.75
N ALA A 122 -13.25 23.40 11.91
CA ALA A 122 -13.46 24.84 11.84
C ALA A 122 -14.91 25.20 11.45
N VAL A 123 -15.47 24.51 10.45
CA VAL A 123 -16.86 24.70 10.02
C VAL A 123 -17.84 24.27 11.12
N ALA A 124 -17.63 23.09 11.72
CA ALA A 124 -18.47 22.62 12.83
C ALA A 124 -18.45 23.56 14.05
N PHE A 125 -17.27 24.07 14.39
CA PHE A 125 -17.08 25.03 15.49
C PHE A 125 -17.76 26.36 15.21
N ALA A 126 -17.67 26.87 13.97
CA ALA A 126 -18.38 28.09 13.56
C ALA A 126 -19.91 27.92 13.62
N CYS A 127 -20.44 26.79 13.15
CA CYS A 127 -21.88 26.50 13.23
C CYS A 127 -22.38 26.42 14.67
N LEU A 128 -21.64 25.75 15.56
CA LEU A 128 -22.04 25.58 16.96
C LEU A 128 -22.00 26.90 17.74
N ASN A 129 -21.02 27.76 17.49
CA ASN A 129 -20.83 28.99 18.26
C ASN A 129 -21.53 30.21 17.67
N PHE A 130 -21.87 30.22 16.38
CA PHE A 130 -22.44 31.40 15.73
C PHE A 130 -23.87 31.18 15.23
N LEU A 131 -24.23 29.97 14.79
CA LEU A 131 -25.55 29.68 14.23
C LEU A 131 -26.57 29.27 15.32
N MET A 132 -26.15 28.44 16.27
CA MET A 132 -27.02 27.96 17.36
C MET A 132 -27.50 29.06 18.35
N PRO A 133 -26.65 29.99 18.84
CA PRO A 133 -27.12 30.98 19.81
C PRO A 133 -28.03 32.04 19.19
N VAL A 134 -27.84 32.38 17.90
CA VAL A 134 -28.74 33.28 17.18
C VAL A 134 -30.13 32.66 17.03
N TYR A 135 -30.19 31.37 16.70
CA TYR A 135 -31.46 30.65 16.58
C TYR A 135 -32.18 30.52 17.94
N LEU A 136 -31.45 30.25 19.01
CA LEU A 136 -32.00 30.17 20.36
C LEU A 136 -32.53 31.52 20.85
N ALA A 137 -31.79 32.61 20.61
CA ALA A 137 -32.22 33.96 20.97
C ALA A 137 -33.48 34.38 20.18
N PHE A 138 -33.53 34.06 18.88
CA PHE A 138 -34.69 34.33 18.05
C PHE A 138 -35.92 33.52 18.48
N ALA A 139 -35.76 32.21 18.73
CA ALA A 139 -36.84 31.35 19.21
C ALA A 139 -37.38 31.80 20.57
N LEU A 140 -36.49 32.24 21.48
CA LEU A 140 -36.89 32.80 22.77
C LEU A 140 -37.66 34.12 22.61
N ALA A 141 -37.22 35.01 21.72
CA ALA A 141 -37.91 36.28 21.45
C ALA A 141 -39.32 36.05 20.90
N VAL A 142 -39.48 35.11 19.95
CA VAL A 142 -40.79 34.72 19.41
C VAL A 142 -41.68 34.11 20.50
N ALA A 143 -41.14 33.21 21.34
CA ALA A 143 -41.90 32.63 22.44
C ALA A 143 -42.36 33.69 23.45
N ILE A 144 -41.51 34.65 23.80
CA ILE A 144 -41.86 35.78 24.68
C ILE A 144 -42.97 36.64 24.05
N ALA A 145 -42.89 36.93 22.75
CA ALA A 145 -43.91 37.71 22.04
C ALA A 145 -45.28 36.99 22.05
N ILE A 146 -45.32 35.70 21.75
CA ILE A 146 -46.53 34.88 21.79
C ILE A 146 -47.12 34.84 23.21
N ILE A 147 -46.29 34.66 24.24
CA ILE A 147 -46.75 34.67 25.64
C ILE A 147 -47.25 36.07 26.05
N GLY A 148 -46.65 37.13 25.52
CA GLY A 148 -47.08 38.52 25.73
C GLY A 148 -48.46 38.80 25.14
N GLU A 149 -48.72 38.37 23.91
CA GLU A 149 -50.02 38.55 23.24
C GLU A 149 -51.15 37.77 23.95
N THR A 150 -50.88 36.53 24.40
CA THR A 150 -51.88 35.72 25.12
C THR A 150 -52.30 36.28 26.49
N LYS A 151 -51.48 37.14 27.11
CA LYS A 151 -51.83 37.84 28.36
C LYS A 151 -52.58 39.15 28.13
N PHE A 152 -52.50 39.74 26.94
CA PHE A 152 -53.20 40.99 26.60
C PHE A 152 -54.68 40.73 26.25
N ASP A 153 -54.98 39.61 25.59
CA ASP A 153 -56.34 39.21 25.18
C ASP A 153 -57.24 38.75 26.34
N ARG A 154 -56.70 38.58 27.54
CA ARG A 154 -57.44 38.12 28.73
C ARG A 154 -57.97 39.23 29.64
N LYS A 155 -57.83 40.50 29.25
CA LYS A 155 -58.15 41.69 30.06
C LYS A 155 -59.26 42.60 29.51
N THR A 156 -59.99 42.17 28.47
CA THR A 156 -61.27 42.77 28.06
C THR A 156 -62.41 41.86 28.47
#